data_AF-A0A814X8R8-F1
#
_entry.id   AF-A0A814X8R8-F1
#
_cell.length_a   1.000
_cell.length_b   1.000
_cell.length_c   1.000
_cell.angle_alpha   90.00
_cell.angle_beta   90.00
_cell.angle_gamma   90.00
#
_symmetry.space_group_name_H-M   'P 1'
#
loop_
_entity.id
_entity.type
_entity.pdbx_description
1 polymer ?
#
loop_
_entity_poly.entity_id
_entity_poly.type
_entity_poly.pdbx_seq_one_letter_code
_entity_poly.pdbx_strand_id
1 'polypeptide(L)'
;QRRFKADLAAQENNLEMDIKDLNDSRVVQQSNAQVAAANTDNETDNVNRITYDEFGVLVRRIDRMESSIGSIVSKIENVLTKLELLEKGKMKRREALTRILNNVSEDDKLSKEMKHERLEKMIRDELEETNPARQTSNQSVIQRTKPSSTHGSGHSQ
;
A
#
# COMPACT_ATOMS: atom_id res chain seq x y z
N GLN A 1 27.22 -30.79 -17.59
CA GLN A 1 26.62 -30.53 -16.25
C GLN A 1 27.40 -31.14 -15.09
N ARG A 2 27.95 -32.37 -15.17
CA ARG A 2 28.71 -32.97 -14.04
C ARG A 2 30.00 -32.22 -13.66
N ARG A 3 30.75 -31.70 -14.63
CA ARG A 3 31.96 -30.90 -14.37
C ARG A 3 31.67 -29.61 -13.59
N PHE A 4 30.67 -28.85 -14.03
CA PHE A 4 30.22 -27.64 -13.35
C PHE A 4 29.81 -27.88 -11.89
N LYS A 5 29.15 -29.03 -11.60
CA LYS A 5 28.82 -29.42 -10.22
C LYS A 5 30.05 -29.76 -9.37
N ALA A 6 31.07 -30.38 -9.98
CA ALA A 6 32.32 -30.69 -9.29
C ALA A 6 33.10 -29.41 -8.97
N ASP A 7 33.14 -28.45 -9.90
CA ASP A 7 33.81 -27.16 -9.70
C ASP A 7 33.12 -26.34 -8.60
N LEU A 8 31.78 -26.33 -8.56
CA LEU A 8 30.99 -25.71 -7.49
C LEU A 8 31.27 -26.34 -6.12
N ALA A 9 31.30 -27.67 -6.04
CA ALA A 9 31.59 -28.37 -4.79
C ALA A 9 33.03 -28.13 -4.31
N ALA A 10 33.99 -28.04 -5.22
CA ALA A 10 35.36 -27.70 -4.88
C ALA A 10 35.46 -26.26 -4.33
N GLN A 11 34.74 -25.32 -4.94
CA GLN A 11 34.68 -23.94 -4.47
C GLN A 11 34.02 -23.83 -3.08
N GLU A 12 32.96 -24.59 -2.83
CA GLU A 12 32.27 -24.65 -1.54
C GLU A 12 33.19 -25.17 -0.42
N ASN A 13 33.94 -26.26 -0.67
CA ASN A 13 34.91 -26.78 0.30
C ASN A 13 36.06 -25.81 0.59
N ASN A 14 36.55 -25.10 -0.44
CA ASN A 14 37.60 -24.09 -0.25
C ASN A 14 37.08 -22.91 0.60
N LEU A 15 35.87 -22.45 0.33
CA LEU A 15 35.24 -21.39 1.12
C LEU A 15 34.99 -21.81 2.57
N GLU A 16 34.59 -23.06 2.80
CA GLU A 16 34.38 -23.59 4.15
C GLU A 16 35.69 -23.68 4.93
N MET A 17 36.78 -24.07 4.28
CA MET A 17 38.12 -24.07 4.86
C MET A 17 38.58 -22.65 5.21
N ASP A 18 38.41 -21.68 4.30
CA ASP A 18 38.76 -20.28 4.54
C ASP A 18 37.95 -19.68 5.71
N ILE A 19 36.65 -20.00 5.82
CA ILE A 19 35.80 -19.56 6.93
C ILE A 19 36.30 -20.12 8.27
N LYS A 20 36.72 -21.38 8.28
CA LYS A 20 37.26 -22.02 9.50
C LYS A 20 38.56 -21.36 9.94
N ASP A 21 39.50 -21.15 9.02
CA ASP A 21 40.79 -20.52 9.31
C ASP A 21 40.64 -19.07 9.78
N LEU A 22 39.69 -18.33 9.19
CA LEU A 22 39.34 -16.99 9.63
C LEU A 22 38.72 -16.98 11.03
N ASN A 23 37.88 -17.96 11.36
CA ASN A 23 37.27 -18.06 12.68
C ASN A 23 38.29 -18.46 13.75
N ASP A 24 39.17 -19.40 13.45
CA ASP A 24 40.26 -19.81 14.35
C ASP A 24 41.23 -18.64 14.59
N SER A 25 41.56 -17.88 13.53
CA SER A 25 42.34 -16.64 13.65
C SER A 25 41.61 -15.57 14.48
N ARG A 26 40.29 -15.47 14.36
CA ARG A 26 39.46 -14.54 15.15
C ARG A 26 39.42 -14.93 16.62
N VAL A 27 39.33 -16.23 16.94
CA VAL A 27 39.36 -16.72 18.33
C VAL A 27 40.70 -16.40 18.97
N VAL A 28 41.81 -16.59 18.26
CA VAL A 28 43.17 -16.26 18.73
C VAL A 28 43.36 -14.74 18.88
N GLN A 29 42.82 -13.94 17.97
CA GLN A 29 42.82 -12.48 18.12
C GLN A 29 41.93 -12.02 19.27
N GLN A 30 40.78 -12.66 19.51
CA GLN A 30 39.90 -12.34 20.63
C GLN A 30 40.54 -12.71 21.98
N SER A 31 41.25 -13.83 22.09
CA SER A 31 41.97 -14.19 23.32
C SER A 31 43.09 -13.21 23.63
N ASN A 32 43.81 -12.72 22.61
CA ASN A 32 44.87 -11.72 22.80
C ASN A 32 44.31 -10.30 23.03
N ALA A 33 43.20 -9.94 22.39
CA ALA A 33 42.54 -8.66 22.56
C ALA A 33 41.79 -8.54 23.90
N GLN A 34 41.23 -9.63 24.45
CA GLN A 34 40.63 -9.64 25.78
C GLN A 34 41.65 -9.37 26.89
N VAL A 35 42.90 -9.82 26.71
CA VAL A 35 44.00 -9.52 27.64
C VAL A 35 44.46 -8.05 27.53
N ALA A 36 44.36 -7.44 26.35
CA ALA A 36 44.70 -6.03 26.14
C ALA A 36 43.56 -5.05 26.53
N ALA A 37 42.30 -5.45 26.35
CA ALA A 37 41.10 -4.63 26.58
C ALA A 37 40.68 -4.50 28.05
N ALA A 38 41.29 -5.29 28.96
CA ALA A 38 41.05 -5.15 30.40
C ALA A 38 41.58 -3.82 30.99
N ASN A 39 42.31 -3.01 30.22
CA ASN A 39 42.95 -1.76 30.67
C ASN A 39 42.42 -0.47 30.03
N THR A 40 41.35 -0.51 29.23
CA THR A 40 40.77 0.71 28.66
C THR A 40 39.25 0.67 28.76
N ASP A 41 38.70 1.59 29.55
CA ASP A 41 37.28 1.86 29.74
C ASP A 41 36.54 1.93 28.40
N ASN A 42 35.83 0.85 28.06
CA ASN A 42 35.09 0.63 26.83
C ASN A 42 33.62 1.11 26.94
N GLU A 43 33.33 2.11 27.76
CA GLU A 43 31.94 2.57 27.95
C GLU A 43 31.53 3.63 26.92
N THR A 44 32.48 4.42 26.42
CA THR A 44 32.22 5.55 25.50
C THR A 44 32.13 5.17 24.02
N ASP A 45 32.81 4.11 23.56
CA ASP A 45 32.78 3.67 22.14
C ASP A 45 31.53 2.88 21.76
N ASN A 46 30.76 2.40 22.74
CA ASN A 46 29.51 1.67 22.49
C ASN A 46 28.31 2.60 22.24
N VAL A 47 28.39 3.88 22.63
CA VAL A 47 27.27 4.83 22.51
C VAL A 47 27.09 5.33 21.06
N ASN A 48 28.13 5.21 20.22
CA ASN A 48 28.11 5.72 18.84
C ASN A 48 27.91 4.63 17.77
N ARG A 49 27.69 3.37 18.18
CA ARG A 49 27.52 2.23 17.27
C ARG A 49 26.06 1.81 17.26
N ILE A 50 25.39 2.06 16.13
CA ILE A 50 24.02 1.57 15.91
C ILE A 50 24.08 0.04 15.78
N THR A 51 23.36 -0.64 16.66
CA THR A 51 23.25 -2.09 16.63
C THR A 51 22.31 -2.55 15.51
N TYR A 52 22.48 -3.78 15.03
CA TYR A 52 21.58 -4.38 14.04
C TYR A 52 20.12 -4.41 14.53
N ASP A 53 19.91 -4.55 15.83
CA ASP A 53 18.58 -4.55 16.44
C ASP A 53 17.94 -3.16 16.39
N GLU A 54 18.69 -2.09 16.68
CA GLU A 54 18.21 -0.71 16.57
C GLU A 54 17.90 -0.34 15.12
N PHE A 55 18.75 -0.73 14.18
CA PHE A 55 18.47 -0.56 12.75
C PHE A 55 17.22 -1.36 12.33
N GLY A 56 17.06 -2.59 12.83
CA GLY A 56 15.90 -3.43 12.57
C GLY A 56 14.58 -2.82 13.04
N VAL A 57 14.57 -2.08 14.16
CA VAL A 57 13.39 -1.34 14.62
C VAL A 57 13.01 -0.25 13.62
N LEU A 58 13.99 0.46 13.06
CA LEU A 58 13.75 1.48 12.05
C LEU A 58 13.21 0.89 10.74
N VAL A 59 13.80 -0.22 10.27
CA VAL A 59 13.33 -0.92 9.06
C VAL A 59 11.87 -1.33 9.22
N ARG A 60 11.50 -1.99 10.33
CA ARG A 60 10.10 -2.36 10.58
C ARG A 60 9.16 -1.16 10.63
N ARG A 61 9.65 0.02 11.07
CA ARG A 61 8.86 1.25 11.07
C ARG A 61 8.65 1.77 9.65
N ILE A 62 9.68 1.71 8.82
CA ILE A 62 9.58 2.04 7.40
C ILE A 62 8.59 1.09 6.70
N ASP A 63 8.67 -0.22 6.94
CA ASP A 63 7.73 -1.19 6.33
C ASP A 63 6.25 -0.85 6.65
N ARG A 64 5.97 -0.47 7.91
CA ARG A 64 4.63 -0.03 8.32
C ARG A 64 4.23 1.29 7.65
N MET A 65 5.19 2.21 7.50
CA MET A 65 4.96 3.47 6.81
C MET A 65 4.68 3.23 5.32
N GLU A 66 5.43 2.37 4.64
CA GLU A 66 5.20 2.00 3.25
C GLU A 66 3.81 1.42 3.03
N SER A 67 3.37 0.49 3.89
CA SER A 67 2.00 -0.03 3.85
C SER A 67 0.94 1.06 4.07
N SER A 68 1.18 1.98 5.01
CA SER A 68 0.26 3.09 5.27
C SER A 68 0.18 4.07 4.10
N ILE A 69 1.32 4.36 3.46
CA ILE A 69 1.42 5.22 2.28
C ILE A 69 0.70 4.56 1.11
N GLY A 70 0.93 3.27 0.87
CA GLY A 70 0.20 2.51 -0.16
C GLY A 70 -1.32 2.59 0.05
N SER A 71 -1.79 2.41 1.29
CA SER A 71 -3.22 2.55 1.62
C SER A 71 -3.76 3.96 1.40
N ILE A 72 -2.96 4.99 1.66
CA ILE A 72 -3.34 6.39 1.41
C ILE A 72 -3.45 6.65 -0.09
N VAL A 73 -2.48 6.20 -0.88
CA VAL A 73 -2.48 6.35 -2.34
C VAL A 73 -3.70 5.67 -2.96
N SER A 74 -4.00 4.43 -2.60
CA SER A 74 -5.20 3.74 -3.11
C SER A 74 -6.51 4.42 -2.71
N LYS A 75 -6.58 5.05 -1.53
CA LYS A 75 -7.75 5.86 -1.13
C LYS A 75 -7.86 7.13 -1.97
N ILE A 76 -6.75 7.80 -2.27
CA ILE A 76 -6.73 8.99 -3.13
C ILE A 76 -7.19 8.64 -4.53
N GLU A 77 -6.67 7.56 -5.12
CA GLU A 77 -7.09 7.06 -6.44
C GLU A 77 -8.60 6.84 -6.49
N ASN A 78 -9.16 6.15 -5.49
CA ASN A 78 -10.60 5.93 -5.38
C ASN A 78 -11.41 7.24 -5.30
N VAL A 79 -10.91 8.25 -4.59
CA VAL A 79 -11.57 9.57 -4.52
C VAL A 79 -11.49 10.29 -5.87
N LEU A 80 -10.33 10.27 -6.54
CA LEU A 80 -10.14 10.89 -7.85
C LEU A 80 -11.08 10.29 -8.89
N THR A 81 -11.14 8.96 -9.00
CA THR A 81 -12.05 8.28 -9.92
C THR A 81 -13.51 8.61 -9.61
N LYS A 82 -13.90 8.69 -8.33
CA LYS A 82 -15.27 9.08 -7.95
C LYS A 82 -15.58 10.52 -8.33
N LEU A 83 -14.64 11.45 -8.17
CA LEU A 83 -14.81 12.85 -8.55
C LEU A 83 -14.95 12.99 -10.07
N GLU A 84 -14.15 12.28 -10.85
CA GLU A 84 -14.26 12.25 -12.32
C GLU A 84 -15.63 11.72 -12.77
N LEU A 85 -16.11 10.63 -12.16
CA LEU A 85 -17.45 10.09 -12.43
C LEU A 85 -18.56 11.08 -12.05
N LEU A 86 -18.42 11.78 -10.92
CA LEU A 86 -19.36 12.80 -10.50
C LEU A 86 -19.37 14.00 -11.44
N GLU A 87 -18.21 14.45 -11.92
CA GLU A 87 -18.08 15.54 -12.87
C GLU A 87 -18.72 15.19 -14.21
N LYS A 88 -18.41 14.00 -14.74
CA LYS A 88 -19.05 13.46 -15.95
C LYS A 88 -20.56 13.34 -15.79
N GLY A 89 -21.03 12.89 -14.62
CA GLY A 89 -22.45 12.81 -14.29
C GLY A 89 -23.12 14.18 -14.22
N LYS A 90 -22.47 15.19 -13.62
CA LYS A 90 -22.95 16.57 -13.60
C LYS A 90 -23.03 17.17 -15.00
N MET A 91 -22.04 16.94 -15.84
CA MET A 91 -22.03 17.43 -17.23
C MET A 91 -23.22 16.86 -18.02
N LYS A 92 -23.42 15.53 -17.98
CA LYS A 92 -24.58 14.87 -18.61
C LYS A 92 -25.91 15.44 -18.11
N ARG A 93 -26.05 15.64 -16.80
CA ARG A 93 -27.27 16.22 -16.21
C ARG A 93 -27.53 17.64 -16.72
N ARG A 94 -26.49 18.47 -16.86
CA ARG A 94 -26.63 19.83 -17.43
C ARG A 94 -27.05 19.76 -18.90
N GLU A 95 -26.45 18.89 -19.70
CA GLU A 95 -26.84 18.71 -21.10
C GLU A 95 -28.28 18.24 -21.25
N ALA A 96 -28.71 17.27 -20.45
CA ALA A 96 -30.08 16.79 -20.43
C ALA A 96 -31.07 17.90 -20.05
N LEU A 97 -30.78 18.67 -18.98
CA LEU A 97 -31.60 19.82 -18.60
C LEU A 97 -31.69 20.87 -19.72
N THR A 98 -30.58 21.19 -20.39
CA THR A 98 -30.59 22.11 -21.53
C THR A 98 -31.47 21.57 -22.67
N ARG A 99 -31.40 20.27 -22.98
CA ARG A 99 -32.28 19.66 -23.99
C ARG A 99 -33.75 19.72 -23.60
N ILE A 100 -34.07 19.42 -22.35
CA ILE A 100 -35.44 19.52 -21.82
C ILE A 100 -35.96 20.96 -21.95
N LEU A 101 -35.17 21.95 -21.53
CA LEU A 101 -35.54 23.36 -21.65
C LEU A 101 -35.74 23.79 -23.10
N ASN A 102 -34.86 23.39 -24.01
CA ASN A 102 -34.99 23.69 -25.43
C ASN A 102 -36.28 23.05 -25.99
N ASN A 103 -36.55 21.77 -25.69
CA ASN A 103 -37.76 21.08 -26.16
C ASN A 103 -39.06 21.74 -25.69
N VAL A 104 -39.10 22.28 -24.46
CA VAL A 104 -40.28 23.00 -23.94
C VAL A 104 -40.36 24.42 -24.50
N SER A 105 -39.21 25.07 -24.74
CA SER A 105 -39.15 26.42 -25.29
C SER A 105 -39.65 26.45 -26.73
N GLU A 106 -39.21 25.53 -27.59
CA GLU A 106 -39.55 25.45 -29.01
C GLU A 106 -41.05 25.16 -29.27
N ASP A 107 -41.77 24.64 -28.28
CA ASP A 107 -43.20 24.29 -28.41
C ASP A 107 -44.11 25.49 -28.08
N ASP A 108 -44.01 26.57 -28.86
CA ASP A 108 -44.75 27.84 -28.67
C ASP A 108 -46.28 27.72 -28.72
N LYS A 109 -46.80 26.56 -29.15
CA LYS A 109 -48.24 26.28 -29.20
C LYS A 109 -48.81 25.85 -27.85
N LEU A 110 -47.97 25.52 -26.87
CA LEU A 110 -48.42 25.10 -25.54
C LEU A 110 -48.65 26.29 -24.62
N SER A 111 -49.79 26.28 -23.92
CA SER A 111 -50.04 27.18 -22.78
C SER A 111 -48.98 26.99 -21.69
N LYS A 112 -48.74 28.03 -20.91
CA LYS A 112 -47.73 28.08 -19.85
C LYS A 112 -47.91 26.94 -18.83
N GLU A 113 -49.14 26.64 -18.41
CA GLU A 113 -49.46 25.48 -17.56
C GLU A 113 -49.03 24.14 -18.18
N MET A 114 -49.29 23.91 -19.47
CA MET A 114 -48.91 22.67 -20.13
C MET A 114 -47.40 22.56 -20.34
N LYS A 115 -46.71 23.69 -20.57
CA LYS A 115 -45.24 23.72 -20.61
C LYS A 115 -44.63 23.35 -19.26
N HIS A 116 -45.21 23.83 -18.16
CA HIS A 116 -44.76 23.52 -16.79
C HIS A 116 -44.94 22.03 -16.45
N GLU A 117 -46.12 21.46 -16.73
CA GLU A 117 -46.39 20.04 -16.47
C GLU A 117 -45.46 19.12 -17.28
N ARG A 118 -45.24 19.45 -18.55
CA ARG A 118 -44.35 18.68 -19.43
C ARG A 118 -42.89 18.78 -18.99
N LEU A 119 -42.46 19.97 -18.55
CA LEU A 119 -41.13 20.19 -17.98
C LEU A 119 -40.92 19.33 -16.72
N GLU A 120 -41.87 19.36 -15.79
CA GLU A 120 -41.79 18.60 -14.54
C GLU A 120 -41.73 17.08 -14.81
N LYS A 121 -42.54 16.59 -15.76
CA LYS A 121 -42.51 15.19 -16.17
C LYS A 121 -41.15 14.77 -16.74
N MET A 122 -40.61 15.54 -17.69
CA MET A 122 -39.31 15.23 -18.31
C MET A 122 -38.15 15.31 -17.32
N ILE A 123 -38.20 16.25 -16.37
CA ILE A 123 -37.19 16.33 -15.29
C ILE A 123 -37.28 15.11 -14.39
N ARG A 124 -38.49 14.66 -14.02
CA ARG A 124 -38.69 13.48 -13.18
C ARG A 124 -38.15 12.21 -13.84
N ASP A 125 -38.49 12.00 -15.11
CA ASP A 125 -38.04 10.84 -15.89
C ASP A 125 -36.49 10.82 -15.99
N GLU A 126 -35.86 11.97 -16.23
CA GLU A 126 -34.39 12.11 -16.31
C GLU A 126 -33.70 11.93 -14.94
N LEU A 127 -34.34 12.36 -13.84
CA LEU A 127 -33.81 12.21 -12.48
C LEU A 127 -33.77 10.74 -12.04
N GLU A 128 -34.76 9.95 -12.46
CA GLU A 128 -34.85 8.52 -12.19
C GLU A 128 -33.76 7.73 -12.96
N GLU A 129 -33.45 8.15 -14.19
CA GLU A 129 -32.42 7.52 -15.03
C GLU A 129 -30.98 7.87 -14.58
N THR A 130 -30.74 9.11 -14.15
CA THR A 130 -29.38 9.59 -13.82
C THR A 130 -28.93 9.38 -12.38
N ASN A 131 -29.65 8.61 -11.55
CA ASN A 131 -29.30 8.40 -10.14
C ASN A 131 -27.91 7.73 -9.98
N PRO A 132 -26.87 8.47 -9.54
CA PRO A 132 -25.51 7.96 -9.45
C PRO A 132 -25.31 6.98 -8.28
N ALA A 133 -26.27 6.90 -7.34
CA ALA A 133 -26.18 6.01 -6.17
C ALA A 133 -26.25 4.52 -6.53
N ARG A 134 -26.74 4.15 -7.72
CA ARG A 134 -26.72 2.75 -8.22
C ARG A 134 -25.43 2.35 -8.92
N GLN A 135 -24.60 3.31 -9.35
CA GLN A 135 -23.36 3.01 -10.08
C GLN A 135 -22.15 2.77 -9.15
N THR A 136 -22.24 3.16 -7.87
CA THR A 136 -21.10 3.16 -6.94
C THR A 136 -21.07 1.95 -5.99
N SER A 137 -22.08 1.09 -5.98
CA SER A 137 -22.24 0.00 -4.99
C SER A 137 -21.43 -1.27 -5.27
N ASN A 138 -20.79 -1.41 -6.45
CA ASN A 138 -20.26 -2.70 -6.90
C ASN A 138 -18.74 -2.90 -6.72
N GLN A 139 -18.01 -2.01 -6.06
CA GLN A 139 -16.59 -2.22 -5.75
C GLN A 139 -16.25 -1.82 -4.32
N SER A 140 -16.56 -2.72 -3.37
CA SER A 140 -15.89 -2.72 -2.07
C SER A 140 -15.64 -4.15 -1.58
N VAL A 141 -15.00 -4.97 -2.42
CA VAL A 141 -14.32 -6.18 -1.95
C VAL A 141 -12.88 -5.77 -1.61
N ILE A 142 -12.70 -5.04 -0.50
CA ILE A 142 -11.38 -4.91 0.12
C ILE A 142 -11.24 -6.12 1.03
N GLN A 143 -10.54 -7.12 0.52
CA GLN A 143 -10.20 -8.36 1.19
C GLN A 143 -9.40 -8.02 2.46
N ARG A 144 -10.03 -8.22 3.64
CA ARG A 144 -9.34 -8.13 4.93
C ARG A 144 -8.45 -9.35 5.09
N THR A 145 -7.16 -9.25 4.78
CA THR A 145 -6.19 -10.24 5.23
C THR A 145 -5.92 -10.01 6.71
N LYS A 146 -6.23 -11.01 7.55
CA LYS A 146 -5.91 -11.04 8.98
C LYS A 146 -4.42 -11.39 9.14
N PRO A 147 -3.67 -10.76 10.05
CA PRO A 147 -2.39 -11.30 10.48
C PRO A 147 -2.62 -12.44 11.49
N SER A 148 -2.03 -13.61 11.23
CA SER A 148 -2.01 -14.76 12.11
C SER A 148 -1.07 -14.51 13.31
N SER A 149 -1.61 -14.45 14.52
CA SER A 149 -0.83 -14.54 15.76
C SER A 149 -0.95 -15.96 16.35
N THR A 150 0.06 -16.79 16.11
CA THR A 150 0.23 -18.07 16.80
C THR A 150 1.71 -18.37 16.90
N HIS A 151 2.30 -18.14 18.08
CA HIS A 151 3.17 -19.09 18.80
C HIS A 151 3.62 -18.44 20.11
N GLY A 152 2.83 -18.65 21.16
CA GLY A 152 3.28 -18.59 22.55
C GLY A 152 3.19 -19.99 23.10
N SER A 153 4.27 -20.77 23.00
CA SER A 153 4.39 -22.06 23.68
C SER A 153 5.26 -21.85 24.91
N GLY A 154 4.62 -21.53 26.03
CA GLY A 154 5.17 -21.82 27.34
C GLY A 154 5.11 -23.33 27.55
N HIS A 155 6.27 -23.93 27.84
CA HIS A 155 6.35 -25.25 28.45
C HIS A 155 7.15 -25.10 29.73
N SER A 156 6.44 -25.17 30.85
CA SER A 156 6.97 -25.55 32.15
C SER A 156 6.56 -27.00 32.38
N GLN A 157 7.53 -27.90 32.48
CA GLN A 157 7.77 -28.84 33.57
C GLN A 157 9.04 -29.64 33.26
#